data_AF-A0A368GRY3-F1
#
_entry.id   AF-A0A368GRY3-F1
#
_cell.length_a   1.000
_cell.length_b   1.000
_cell.length_c   1.000
_cell.angle_alpha   90.00
_cell.angle_beta   90.00
_cell.angle_gamma   90.00
#
_symmetry.space_group_name_H-M   'P 1'
#
loop_
_entity.id
_entity.type
_entity.pdbx_description
1 polymer ?
#
loop_
_entity_poly.entity_id
_entity_poly.type
_entity_poly.pdbx_seq_one_letter_code
_entity_poly.pdbx_strand_id
1 'polypeptide(L)'
;MVMTSHLVLGLIFILGVTAERTTTIRAGLKSELPRYLRLAPSKAVPLSAASVSQGTSFVFSFLNSHLSAKDTSYTEDLSLIITNPMNQDALITINSPYPSFKNVSLTVGGGQWRKVDINPADIQTNYMDQYLQKAVIENKSLFVNSNVSVSLVASNSLTDGGGEDKFVVLPICQLGTEYHVVGDESAHNFQSYQSTNIITVIATKDNTTVQLNYLFRTPTILNRGQQLTIATLYTQTTIAVTSDKPVAVISGSVCGFGYYNPSHCSYEVSSIRD
;
A
#
# COMPACT_ATOMS: atom_id res chain seq x y z
N MET A 1 -23.87 -68.45 -34.66
CA MET A 1 -23.99 -69.40 -33.55
C MET A 1 -23.96 -68.60 -32.26
N VAL A 2 -25.09 -68.59 -31.52
CA VAL A 2 -25.29 -68.16 -30.11
C VAL A 2 -25.06 -66.66 -29.83
N MET A 3 -26.14 -65.86 -29.83
CA MET A 3 -26.89 -65.29 -28.67
C MET A 3 -26.17 -64.09 -28.01
N THR A 4 -26.65 -62.85 -28.15
CA THR A 4 -27.81 -62.18 -27.49
C THR A 4 -27.72 -62.06 -25.97
N SER A 5 -27.65 -60.82 -25.48
CA SER A 5 -28.54 -60.23 -24.45
C SER A 5 -28.09 -58.77 -24.22
N HIS A 6 -28.89 -57.76 -24.63
CA HIS A 6 -29.95 -57.09 -23.84
C HIS A 6 -29.36 -56.18 -22.74
N LEU A 7 -29.80 -54.95 -22.47
CA LEU A 7 -30.89 -54.05 -22.89
C LEU A 7 -30.44 -52.68 -22.30
N VAL A 8 -30.39 -51.59 -23.06
CA VAL A 8 -31.36 -50.47 -23.03
C VAL A 8 -31.26 -49.48 -21.85
N LEU A 9 -31.36 -48.20 -22.25
CA LEU A 9 -31.80 -46.99 -21.56
C LEU A 9 -30.77 -46.13 -20.80
N GLY A 10 -30.76 -44.84 -21.16
CA GLY A 10 -30.73 -43.80 -20.13
C GLY A 10 -29.83 -42.60 -20.37
N LEU A 11 -30.37 -41.62 -21.11
CA LEU A 11 -30.46 -40.21 -20.69
C LEU A 11 -29.22 -39.27 -20.69
N ILE A 12 -29.54 -38.05 -21.16
CA ILE A 12 -29.08 -36.72 -20.73
C ILE A 12 -27.95 -36.07 -21.56
N PHE A 13 -28.39 -35.09 -22.36
CA PHE A 13 -27.64 -33.90 -22.73
C PHE A 13 -27.16 -33.15 -21.48
N ILE A 14 -25.86 -32.94 -21.33
CA ILE A 14 -25.32 -31.74 -20.68
C ILE A 14 -24.28 -31.14 -21.60
N LEU A 15 -24.62 -29.96 -22.13
CA LEU A 15 -23.72 -29.02 -22.76
C LEU A 15 -22.53 -28.78 -21.83
N GLY A 16 -21.34 -29.17 -22.28
CA GLY A 16 -20.10 -28.90 -21.58
C GLY A 16 -19.91 -27.39 -21.43
N VAL A 17 -20.13 -26.92 -20.21
CA VAL A 17 -19.71 -25.62 -19.71
C VAL A 17 -18.22 -25.46 -19.97
N THR A 18 -17.82 -24.36 -20.60
CA THR A 18 -16.42 -23.97 -20.75
C THR A 18 -15.78 -23.84 -19.37
N ALA A 19 -14.91 -24.77 -19.02
CA ALA A 19 -14.08 -24.66 -17.84
C ALA A 19 -13.14 -23.45 -17.97
N GLU A 20 -13.23 -22.53 -17.01
CA GLU A 20 -12.31 -21.41 -16.85
C GLU A 20 -10.86 -21.90 -16.81
N ARG A 21 -9.97 -21.19 -17.51
CA ARG A 21 -8.52 -21.40 -17.38
C ARG A 21 -8.13 -21.11 -15.94
N THR A 22 -7.88 -22.15 -15.16
CA THR A 22 -7.26 -22.04 -13.85
C THR A 22 -5.83 -21.55 -14.04
N THR A 23 -5.56 -20.29 -13.68
CA THR A 23 -4.19 -19.75 -13.64
C THR A 23 -3.41 -20.49 -12.55
N THR A 24 -2.67 -21.54 -12.91
CA THR A 24 -1.76 -22.20 -11.97
C THR A 24 -0.58 -21.28 -11.68
N ILE A 25 -0.54 -20.72 -10.48
CA ILE A 25 0.63 -20.01 -9.95
C ILE A 25 1.73 -21.05 -9.73
N ARG A 26 2.83 -20.97 -10.50
CA ARG A 26 4.03 -21.78 -10.25
C ARG A 26 4.71 -21.23 -9.00
N ALA A 27 4.79 -22.02 -7.93
CA ALA A 27 5.66 -21.69 -6.81
C ALA A 27 7.13 -21.67 -7.30
N GLY A 28 7.77 -20.50 -7.27
CA GLY A 28 9.18 -20.36 -7.59
C GLY A 28 10.06 -21.13 -6.60
N LEU A 29 11.13 -21.74 -7.09
CA LEU A 29 12.05 -22.49 -6.22
C LEU A 29 12.92 -21.48 -5.43
N LYS A 30 13.19 -21.74 -4.15
CA LYS A 30 14.11 -20.89 -3.34
C LYS A 30 15.50 -20.75 -4.00
N SER A 31 15.91 -21.73 -4.80
CA SER A 31 17.14 -21.70 -5.60
C SER A 31 17.11 -20.68 -6.75
N GLU A 32 15.95 -20.20 -7.16
CA GLU A 32 15.77 -19.19 -8.21
C GLU A 32 15.90 -17.76 -7.64
N LEU A 33 15.85 -17.57 -6.31
CA LEU A 33 16.00 -16.26 -5.66
C LEU A 33 17.47 -15.76 -5.70
N PRO A 34 17.73 -14.44 -5.72
CA PRO A 34 19.05 -13.86 -5.44
C PRO A 34 19.67 -14.33 -4.11
N ARG A 35 21.01 -14.39 -4.02
CA ARG A 35 21.74 -14.99 -2.88
C ARG A 35 21.35 -14.38 -1.51
N TYR A 36 21.07 -13.08 -1.46
CA TYR A 36 20.67 -12.41 -0.22
C TYR A 36 19.28 -12.86 0.27
N LEU A 37 18.31 -13.06 -0.64
CA LEU A 37 16.98 -13.60 -0.31
C LEU A 37 17.00 -15.10 0.04
N ARG A 38 17.98 -15.87 -0.44
CA ARG A 38 18.18 -17.27 -0.02
C ARG A 38 18.61 -17.38 1.45
N LEU A 39 19.40 -16.42 1.90
CA LEU A 39 20.01 -16.37 3.23
C LEU A 39 19.10 -15.70 4.25
N ALA A 40 18.06 -14.98 3.81
CA ALA A 40 17.04 -14.43 4.69
C ALA A 40 16.34 -15.58 5.47
N PRO A 41 16.21 -15.46 6.80
CA PRO A 41 15.45 -16.43 7.59
C PRO A 41 13.98 -16.37 7.19
N SER A 42 13.56 -17.29 6.33
CA SER A 42 12.17 -17.41 5.89
C SER A 42 11.31 -17.97 7.02
N LYS A 43 10.63 -17.10 7.77
CA LYS A 43 9.42 -17.49 8.50
C LYS A 43 8.25 -17.37 7.54
N ALA A 44 8.00 -18.43 6.78
CA ALA A 44 6.76 -18.50 6.00
C ALA A 44 5.59 -18.37 6.99
N VAL A 45 4.91 -17.22 6.95
CA VAL A 45 3.67 -17.02 7.70
C VAL A 45 2.64 -17.95 7.07
N PRO A 46 2.01 -18.87 7.83
CA PRO A 46 0.95 -19.69 7.29
C PRO A 46 -0.17 -18.77 6.77
N LEU A 47 -0.39 -18.77 5.46
CA LEU A 47 -1.57 -18.15 4.84
C LEU A 47 -2.79 -19.03 5.14
N SER A 48 -3.22 -19.05 6.41
CA SER A 48 -4.57 -19.49 6.74
C SER A 48 -5.54 -18.36 6.39
N ALA A 49 -6.75 -18.70 5.97
CA ALA A 49 -7.83 -17.76 5.64
C ALA A 49 -8.30 -16.85 6.81
N ALA A 50 -7.56 -16.84 7.93
CA ALA A 50 -7.66 -15.87 9.02
C ALA A 50 -6.79 -14.60 8.78
N SER A 51 -6.06 -14.52 7.67
CA SER A 51 -5.09 -13.45 7.38
C SER A 51 -5.69 -12.15 6.84
N VAL A 52 -6.82 -11.70 7.39
CA VAL A 52 -7.20 -10.30 7.20
C VAL A 52 -6.30 -9.48 8.13
N SER A 53 -5.61 -8.47 7.61
CA SER A 53 -4.85 -7.50 8.40
C SER A 53 -5.80 -6.78 9.36
N GLN A 54 -5.95 -7.33 10.56
CA GLN A 54 -6.85 -6.83 11.59
C GLN A 54 -6.08 -6.40 12.84
N GLY A 55 -6.50 -5.31 13.45
CA GLY A 55 -5.94 -4.82 14.70
C GLY A 55 -6.71 -3.62 15.25
N THR A 56 -6.20 -3.03 16.32
CA THR A 56 -6.83 -1.92 17.05
C THR A 56 -6.12 -0.59 16.86
N SER A 57 -4.91 -0.58 16.29
CA SER A 57 -4.12 0.63 16.11
C SER A 57 -3.30 0.53 14.84
N PHE A 58 -3.37 1.56 14.01
CA PHE A 58 -2.77 1.62 12.68
C PHE A 58 -2.07 2.96 12.49
N VAL A 59 -1.06 2.99 11.64
CA VAL A 59 -0.45 4.23 11.16
C VAL A 59 -0.18 4.10 9.66
N PHE A 60 -0.54 5.12 8.90
CA PHE A 60 -0.26 5.20 7.46
C PHE A 60 -0.25 6.67 7.00
N SER A 61 0.01 6.92 5.73
CA SER A 61 -0.18 8.23 5.09
C SER A 61 -0.59 8.01 3.64
N PHE A 62 -1.14 9.04 3.00
CA PHE A 62 -1.27 9.06 1.55
C PHE A 62 0.00 9.66 0.95
N LEU A 63 0.45 9.06 -0.15
CA LEU A 63 1.46 9.68 -1.00
C LEU A 63 0.87 10.98 -1.56
N ASN A 64 1.69 12.03 -1.69
CA ASN A 64 1.20 13.23 -2.38
C ASN A 64 1.10 12.90 -3.86
N SER A 65 0.00 13.29 -4.49
CA SER A 65 -0.33 12.91 -5.86
C SER A 65 -0.48 14.10 -6.81
N HIS A 66 -0.08 15.32 -6.41
CA HIS A 66 -0.13 16.49 -7.28
C HIS A 66 0.46 16.17 -8.67
N LEU A 67 -0.39 16.13 -9.69
CA LEU A 67 -0.01 15.78 -11.07
C LEU A 67 0.97 16.80 -11.68
N SER A 68 1.03 18.02 -11.13
CA SER A 68 1.90 19.10 -11.60
C SER A 68 2.50 19.86 -10.42
N ALA A 69 3.81 20.11 -10.47
CA ALA A 69 4.53 20.93 -9.49
C ALA A 69 4.03 22.38 -9.37
N LYS A 70 3.20 22.83 -10.33
CA LYS A 70 2.62 24.17 -10.38
C LYS A 70 1.11 24.16 -10.13
N ASP A 71 0.51 22.98 -10.05
CA ASP A 71 -0.92 22.81 -9.81
C ASP A 71 -1.12 22.25 -8.41
N THR A 72 -1.51 23.14 -7.50
CA THR A 72 -1.84 22.78 -6.12
C THR A 72 -3.31 22.36 -5.98
N SER A 73 -4.07 22.27 -7.08
CA SER A 73 -5.42 21.72 -7.01
C SER A 73 -5.33 20.22 -6.73
N TYR A 74 -6.08 19.80 -5.71
CA TYR A 74 -6.19 18.40 -5.39
C TYR A 74 -7.22 17.78 -6.33
N THR A 75 -6.75 16.89 -7.19
CA THR A 75 -7.62 16.14 -8.11
C THR A 75 -7.88 14.73 -7.63
N GLU A 76 -7.53 14.43 -6.38
CA GLU A 76 -7.76 13.12 -5.77
C GLU A 76 -8.90 13.10 -4.75
N ASP A 77 -9.56 11.96 -4.70
CA ASP A 77 -10.49 11.54 -3.66
C ASP A 77 -9.78 10.51 -2.77
N LEU A 78 -9.39 10.94 -1.56
CA LEU A 78 -8.78 10.05 -0.58
C LEU A 78 -9.84 9.46 0.32
N SER A 79 -9.72 8.18 0.64
CA SER A 79 -10.63 7.55 1.58
C SER A 79 -10.03 6.40 2.36
N LEU A 80 -10.62 6.14 3.52
CA LEU A 80 -10.34 4.99 4.34
C LEU A 80 -11.60 4.13 4.47
N ILE A 81 -11.50 2.88 4.06
CA ILE A 81 -12.54 1.87 4.27
C ILE A 81 -12.18 1.10 5.54
N ILE A 82 -13.11 1.12 6.50
CA ILE A 82 -12.99 0.48 7.80
C ILE A 82 -14.01 -0.63 7.86
N THR A 83 -13.56 -1.88 8.01
CA THR A 83 -14.44 -3.04 8.17
C THR A 83 -14.32 -3.56 9.60
N ASN A 84 -15.46 -3.68 10.29
CA ASN A 84 -15.58 -4.26 11.62
C ASN A 84 -16.11 -5.70 11.52
N PRO A 85 -15.25 -6.72 11.58
CA PRO A 85 -15.67 -8.12 11.56
C PRO A 85 -16.24 -8.60 12.90
N MET A 86 -16.17 -7.78 13.96
CA MET A 86 -16.60 -8.17 15.31
C MET A 86 -18.11 -8.02 15.46
N ASN A 87 -18.68 -8.66 16.49
CA ASN A 87 -20.11 -8.54 16.82
C ASN A 87 -20.45 -7.33 17.70
N GLN A 88 -19.45 -6.52 18.06
CA GLN A 88 -19.61 -5.34 18.90
C GLN A 88 -19.22 -4.08 18.13
N ASP A 89 -19.78 -2.94 18.52
CA ASP A 89 -19.50 -1.66 17.87
C ASP A 89 -18.03 -1.24 18.02
N ALA A 90 -17.44 -0.85 16.89
CA ALA A 90 -16.10 -0.28 16.83
C ALA A 90 -16.18 1.24 16.95
N LEU A 91 -15.60 1.78 18.03
CA LEU A 91 -15.40 3.21 18.24
C LEU A 91 -14.06 3.59 17.61
N ILE A 92 -14.10 4.29 16.49
CA ILE A 92 -12.92 4.69 15.72
C ILE A 92 -12.56 6.13 16.02
N THR A 93 -11.27 6.39 16.21
CA THR A 93 -10.67 7.72 16.16
C THR A 93 -9.59 7.77 15.10
N ILE A 94 -9.60 8.84 14.29
CA ILE A 94 -8.57 9.14 13.31
C ILE A 94 -7.98 10.50 13.68
N ASN A 95 -6.66 10.55 13.85
CA ASN A 95 -5.94 11.78 14.12
C ASN A 95 -4.65 11.86 13.30
N SER A 96 -4.10 13.06 13.19
CA SER A 96 -2.85 13.35 12.50
C SER A 96 -2.06 14.39 13.30
N PRO A 97 -0.72 14.37 13.26
CA PRO A 97 0.08 15.49 13.74
C PRO A 97 0.05 16.69 12.78
N TYR A 98 -0.63 16.59 11.63
CA TYR A 98 -0.76 17.68 10.68
C TYR A 98 -1.69 18.77 11.24
N PRO A 99 -1.26 20.04 11.34
CA PRO A 99 -2.04 21.08 12.02
C PRO A 99 -3.45 21.32 11.45
N SER A 100 -3.62 21.14 10.14
CA SER A 100 -4.90 21.37 9.47
C SER A 100 -5.86 20.17 9.57
N PHE A 101 -5.38 19.00 10.02
CA PHE A 101 -6.22 17.82 10.07
C PHE A 101 -7.21 17.89 11.22
N LYS A 102 -8.50 17.80 10.90
CA LYS A 102 -9.55 17.71 11.91
C LYS A 102 -9.74 16.25 12.34
N ASN A 103 -9.58 15.98 13.63
CA ASN A 103 -9.83 14.65 14.19
C ASN A 103 -11.22 14.13 13.82
N VAL A 104 -11.28 12.87 13.39
CA VAL A 104 -12.52 12.18 13.03
C VAL A 104 -12.82 11.15 14.11
N SER A 105 -14.07 11.12 14.57
CA SER A 105 -14.58 10.08 15.46
C SER A 105 -15.86 9.51 14.87
N LEU A 106 -15.96 8.19 14.78
CA LEU A 106 -17.15 7.52 14.25
C LEU A 106 -17.36 6.14 14.88
N THR A 107 -18.55 5.59 14.71
CA THR A 107 -18.89 4.21 15.08
C THR A 107 -19.10 3.36 13.83
N VAL A 108 -18.50 2.18 13.80
CA VAL A 108 -18.77 1.14 12.80
C VAL A 108 -19.44 -0.04 13.51
N GLY A 109 -20.69 -0.32 13.16
CA GLY A 109 -21.45 -1.41 13.78
C GLY A 109 -20.81 -2.78 13.55
N GLY A 110 -21.12 -3.74 14.42
CA GLY A 110 -20.63 -5.11 14.26
C GLY A 110 -21.03 -5.74 12.92
N GLY A 111 -20.09 -6.38 12.23
CA GLY A 111 -20.29 -6.96 10.89
C GLY A 111 -20.49 -5.93 9.77
N GLN A 112 -20.27 -4.64 10.05
CA GLN A 112 -20.45 -3.55 9.08
C GLN A 112 -19.11 -2.98 8.60
N TRP A 113 -19.19 -2.16 7.57
CA TRP A 113 -18.09 -1.32 7.12
C TRP A 113 -18.54 0.13 6.99
N ARG A 114 -17.57 1.05 7.00
CA ARG A 114 -17.79 2.46 6.65
C ARG A 114 -16.63 2.99 5.82
N LYS A 115 -16.95 3.83 4.84
CA LYS A 115 -16.01 4.69 4.14
C LYS A 115 -15.91 6.02 4.89
N VAL A 116 -14.69 6.50 5.08
CA VAL A 116 -14.40 7.83 5.62
C VAL A 116 -13.61 8.57 4.55
N ASP A 117 -14.20 9.63 4.01
CA ASP A 117 -13.49 10.50 3.07
C ASP A 117 -12.49 11.38 3.83
N ILE A 118 -11.30 11.55 3.26
CA ILE A 118 -10.22 12.37 3.79
C ILE A 118 -9.98 13.48 2.78
N ASN A 119 -10.10 14.74 3.20
CA ASN A 119 -9.81 15.86 2.32
C ASN A 119 -8.29 15.92 2.06
N PRO A 120 -7.83 15.89 0.80
CA PRO A 120 -6.41 16.02 0.47
C PRO A 120 -5.74 17.23 1.14
N ALA A 121 -6.42 18.38 1.18
CA ALA A 121 -5.88 19.60 1.79
C ALA A 121 -5.56 19.47 3.29
N ASP A 122 -6.15 18.48 3.97
CA ASP A 122 -5.98 18.24 5.40
C ASP A 122 -4.80 17.31 5.70
N ILE A 123 -4.14 16.74 4.69
CA ILE A 123 -3.01 15.81 4.88
C ILE A 123 -1.87 16.00 3.88
N GLN A 124 -2.10 16.64 2.75
CA GLN A 124 -1.07 16.82 1.73
C GLN A 124 -0.28 18.12 1.95
N THR A 125 0.93 18.10 1.41
CA THR A 125 1.99 19.06 1.68
C THR A 125 2.65 19.47 0.37
N ASN A 126 2.99 20.74 0.25
CA ASN A 126 3.55 21.30 -0.99
C ASN A 126 5.04 20.97 -1.21
N TYR A 127 5.59 19.90 -0.60
CA TYR A 127 7.04 19.65 -0.69
C TYR A 127 7.49 19.24 -2.09
N MET A 128 6.56 18.74 -2.90
CA MET A 128 6.84 18.32 -4.26
C MET A 128 7.13 19.53 -5.16
N ASP A 129 6.58 20.73 -4.86
CA ASP A 129 6.57 21.93 -5.72
C ASP A 129 7.93 22.47 -6.19
N GLN A 130 9.07 21.96 -5.72
CA GLN A 130 10.35 22.65 -5.91
C GLN A 130 11.57 21.81 -6.30
N TYR A 131 11.64 20.50 -6.07
CA TYR A 131 12.90 19.74 -6.32
C TYR A 131 12.70 18.25 -6.65
N LEU A 132 13.24 17.83 -7.79
CA LEU A 132 13.43 16.41 -8.14
C LEU A 132 14.57 15.84 -7.29
N GLN A 133 14.43 14.63 -6.74
CA GLN A 133 15.40 13.96 -5.83
C GLN A 133 15.56 14.63 -4.46
N LYS A 134 14.53 14.54 -3.61
CA LYS A 134 14.54 15.16 -2.28
C LYS A 134 14.03 14.20 -1.21
N ALA A 135 14.59 14.35 -0.01
CA ALA A 135 14.07 13.77 1.21
C ALA A 135 13.56 14.89 2.12
N VAL A 136 12.42 14.65 2.76
CA VAL A 136 11.77 15.60 3.65
C VAL A 136 11.15 14.85 4.83
N ILE A 137 11.23 15.46 6.02
CA ILE A 137 10.50 15.00 7.18
C ILE A 137 9.18 15.75 7.24
N GLU A 138 8.08 15.02 7.34
CA GLU A 138 6.72 15.56 7.34
C GLU A 138 5.92 15.04 8.53
N ASN A 139 4.88 15.79 8.90
CA ASN A 139 3.98 15.47 10.00
C ASN A 139 2.57 15.24 9.47
N LYS A 140 2.38 14.27 8.56
CA LYS A 140 1.09 13.99 7.90
C LYS A 140 0.62 12.54 7.97
N SER A 141 1.13 11.79 8.95
CA SER A 141 0.66 10.42 9.18
C SER A 141 -0.74 10.41 9.81
N LEU A 142 -1.59 9.49 9.39
CA LEU A 142 -2.86 9.20 10.04
C LEU A 142 -2.68 8.06 11.03
N PHE A 143 -3.08 8.29 12.28
CA PHE A 143 -3.28 7.22 13.27
C PHE A 143 -4.76 6.89 13.36
N VAL A 144 -5.08 5.61 13.18
CA VAL A 144 -6.44 5.08 13.35
C VAL A 144 -6.44 4.18 14.55
N ASN A 145 -7.27 4.48 15.56
CA ASN A 145 -7.42 3.65 16.74
C ASN A 145 -8.86 3.18 16.88
N SER A 146 -9.02 1.94 17.33
CA SER A 146 -10.29 1.30 17.60
C SER A 146 -10.26 0.60 18.95
N ASN A 147 -11.40 0.55 19.63
CA ASN A 147 -11.60 -0.31 20.80
C ASN A 147 -11.67 -1.81 20.45
N VAL A 148 -11.80 -2.16 19.16
CA VAL A 148 -11.88 -3.56 18.70
C VAL A 148 -11.01 -3.80 17.47
N SER A 149 -10.82 -5.08 17.15
CA SER A 149 -10.09 -5.48 15.95
C SER A 149 -10.91 -5.10 14.71
N VAL A 150 -10.35 -4.24 13.86
CA VAL A 150 -10.92 -3.84 12.56
C VAL A 150 -9.90 -4.08 11.45
N SER A 151 -10.32 -4.02 10.20
CA SER A 151 -9.42 -4.01 9.04
C SER A 151 -9.58 -2.73 8.24
N LEU A 152 -8.48 -2.28 7.62
CA LEU A 152 -8.37 -0.99 6.96
C LEU A 152 -7.86 -1.15 5.54
N VAL A 153 -8.53 -0.50 4.59
CA VAL A 153 -8.06 -0.29 3.22
C VAL A 153 -8.08 1.20 2.92
N ALA A 154 -6.94 1.76 2.58
CA ALA A 154 -6.85 3.14 2.11
C ALA A 154 -7.01 3.15 0.58
N SER A 155 -7.73 4.15 0.07
CA SER A 155 -7.92 4.38 -1.36
C SER A 155 -7.53 5.80 -1.75
N ASN A 156 -6.84 5.94 -2.87
CA ASN A 156 -6.53 7.21 -3.52
C ASN A 156 -7.00 7.11 -4.97
N SER A 157 -8.07 7.80 -5.32
CA SER A 157 -8.62 7.80 -6.69
C SER A 157 -8.58 9.18 -7.30
N LEU A 158 -8.44 9.27 -8.62
CA LEU A 158 -8.64 10.52 -9.33
C LEU A 158 -10.13 10.87 -9.40
N THR A 159 -10.45 12.14 -9.20
CA THR A 159 -11.81 12.72 -9.26
C THR A 159 -12.45 12.58 -10.64
N ASP A 160 -11.65 12.46 -11.70
CA ASP A 160 -12.09 12.23 -13.07
C ASP A 160 -12.25 10.74 -13.44
N GLY A 161 -11.95 9.83 -12.50
CA GLY A 161 -12.01 8.38 -12.70
C GLY A 161 -10.83 7.79 -13.48
N GLY A 162 -9.77 8.54 -13.74
CA GLY A 162 -8.62 8.11 -14.54
C GLY A 162 -7.72 7.04 -13.91
N GLY A 163 -7.85 6.77 -12.61
CA GLY A 163 -7.07 5.76 -11.89
C GLY A 163 -7.37 5.72 -10.40
N GLU A 164 -7.09 4.58 -9.76
CA GLU A 164 -7.26 4.39 -8.31
C GLU A 164 -6.19 3.45 -7.74
N ASP A 165 -5.54 3.89 -6.67
CA ASP A 165 -4.71 3.06 -5.80
C ASP A 165 -5.48 2.57 -4.60
N LYS A 166 -5.29 1.31 -4.23
CA LYS A 166 -5.74 0.76 -2.96
C LYS A 166 -4.63 0.00 -2.28
N PHE A 167 -4.50 0.19 -0.98
CA PHE A 167 -3.58 -0.61 -0.18
C PHE A 167 -4.19 -0.97 1.18
N VAL A 168 -3.84 -2.18 1.64
CA VAL A 168 -4.20 -2.65 2.98
C VAL A 168 -3.31 -1.93 3.99
N VAL A 169 -3.92 -1.36 5.02
CA VAL A 169 -3.15 -0.76 6.12
C VAL A 169 -2.88 -1.85 7.17
N LEU A 170 -1.59 -2.07 7.45
CA LEU A 170 -1.18 -3.03 8.48
C LEU A 170 -1.32 -2.41 9.88
N PRO A 171 -1.84 -3.15 10.88
CA PRO A 171 -1.85 -2.67 12.26
C PRO A 171 -0.43 -2.56 12.79
N ILE A 172 -0.20 -1.66 13.74
CA ILE A 172 1.12 -1.37 14.29
C ILE A 172 1.81 -2.63 14.85
N CYS A 173 1.03 -3.56 15.42
CA CYS A 173 1.55 -4.84 15.93
C CYS A 173 2.08 -5.79 14.84
N GLN A 174 1.72 -5.56 13.58
CA GLN A 174 2.19 -6.31 12.41
C GLN A 174 3.27 -5.57 11.61
N LEU A 175 3.69 -4.38 12.05
CA LEU A 175 4.81 -3.66 11.43
C LEU A 175 6.15 -4.26 11.85
N GLY A 176 7.14 -4.13 10.96
CA GLY A 176 8.49 -4.64 11.11
C GLY A 176 9.52 -3.52 11.19
N THR A 177 10.79 -3.92 11.20
CA THR A 177 11.97 -3.03 11.24
C THR A 177 12.81 -3.10 9.97
N GLU A 178 12.41 -3.95 9.02
CA GLU A 178 13.08 -4.14 7.73
C GLU A 178 12.02 -4.27 6.65
N TYR A 179 12.22 -3.54 5.55
CA TYR A 179 11.35 -3.52 4.39
C TYR A 179 12.18 -3.45 3.11
N HIS A 180 11.75 -4.18 2.08
CA HIS A 180 12.31 -4.07 0.74
C HIS A 180 11.31 -3.36 -0.15
N VAL A 181 11.73 -2.22 -0.68
CA VAL A 181 10.90 -1.32 -1.47
C VAL A 181 11.25 -1.48 -2.94
N VAL A 182 10.20 -1.67 -3.73
CA VAL A 182 10.21 -1.69 -5.19
C VAL A 182 9.61 -0.37 -5.66
N GLY A 183 10.32 0.30 -6.55
CA GLY A 183 9.80 1.45 -7.31
C GLY A 183 9.55 1.05 -8.77
N ASP A 184 8.84 1.91 -9.50
CA ASP A 184 8.68 1.77 -10.94
C ASP A 184 10.06 1.81 -11.64
N GLU A 185 10.26 0.87 -12.55
CA GLU A 185 11.49 0.65 -13.33
C GLU A 185 11.48 1.33 -14.71
N SER A 186 10.49 2.18 -14.99
CA SER A 186 10.33 2.84 -16.30
C SER A 186 11.65 3.42 -16.86
N ALA A 187 12.08 2.87 -18.00
CA ALA A 187 13.42 3.10 -18.54
C ALA A 187 13.65 4.57 -18.93
N HIS A 188 14.77 5.15 -18.48
CA HIS A 188 15.23 6.51 -18.81
C HIS A 188 15.25 6.85 -20.31
N ASN A 189 15.30 5.83 -21.18
CA ASN A 189 15.34 5.97 -22.64
C ASN A 189 14.05 6.60 -23.19
N PHE A 190 12.95 6.47 -22.45
CA PHE A 190 11.68 7.10 -22.78
C PHE A 190 11.30 8.06 -21.66
N GLN A 191 11.85 9.27 -21.72
CA GLN A 191 11.52 10.36 -20.78
C GLN A 191 10.00 10.56 -20.59
N SER A 192 9.19 10.23 -21.61
CA SER A 192 7.72 10.27 -21.55
C SER A 192 7.08 9.25 -20.59
N TYR A 193 7.80 8.21 -20.17
CA TYR A 193 7.33 7.17 -19.26
C TYR A 193 8.01 7.21 -17.89
N GLN A 194 8.92 8.16 -17.64
CA GLN A 194 9.70 8.18 -16.41
C GLN A 194 8.81 8.60 -15.22
N SER A 195 8.65 7.70 -14.25
CA SER A 195 7.91 7.96 -13.02
C SER A 195 8.77 8.55 -11.91
N THR A 196 8.16 9.33 -11.02
CA THR A 196 8.77 9.70 -9.73
C THR A 196 8.35 8.69 -8.69
N ASN A 197 9.30 7.87 -8.24
CA ASN A 197 9.12 6.97 -7.11
C ASN A 197 9.08 7.77 -5.80
N ILE A 198 8.07 7.54 -4.99
CA ILE A 198 7.85 8.12 -3.68
C ILE A 198 7.91 7.00 -2.64
N ILE A 199 8.86 7.11 -1.72
CA ILE A 199 9.04 6.18 -0.61
C ILE A 199 8.79 6.94 0.68
N THR A 200 7.85 6.47 1.47
CA THR A 200 7.48 7.04 2.75
C THR A 200 7.75 6.05 3.87
N VAL A 201 8.52 6.45 4.87
CA VAL A 201 8.76 5.68 6.10
C VAL A 201 8.19 6.43 7.29
N ILE A 202 7.27 5.82 8.03
CA ILE A 202 6.52 6.45 9.13
C ILE A 202 6.89 5.82 10.46
N ALA A 203 7.32 6.65 11.42
CA ALA A 203 7.70 6.19 12.74
C ALA A 203 6.48 5.94 13.64
N THR A 204 6.39 4.74 14.22
CA THR A 204 5.33 4.37 15.18
C THR A 204 5.63 4.85 16.60
N LYS A 205 6.89 5.18 16.89
CA LYS A 205 7.43 5.53 18.22
C LYS A 205 8.41 6.69 18.11
N ASP A 206 8.60 7.40 19.23
CA ASP A 206 9.57 8.49 19.30
C ASP A 206 11.01 8.00 19.17
N ASN A 207 11.88 8.89 18.70
CA ASN A 207 13.31 8.63 18.54
C ASN A 207 13.60 7.34 17.75
N THR A 208 12.83 7.09 16.68
CA THR A 208 13.03 5.96 15.76
C THR A 208 14.11 6.35 14.75
N THR A 209 15.17 5.56 14.67
CA THR A 209 16.24 5.75 13.69
C THR A 209 15.94 4.92 12.46
N VAL A 210 15.90 5.56 11.30
CA VAL A 210 15.64 4.94 9.99
C VAL A 210 16.85 5.12 9.10
N GLN A 211 17.21 4.08 8.35
CA GLN A 211 18.29 4.11 7.38
C GLN A 211 17.91 3.35 6.11
N LEU A 212 18.23 3.95 4.96
CA LEU A 212 18.11 3.30 3.66
C LEU A 212 19.50 2.88 3.15
N ASN A 213 19.58 1.72 2.50
CA ASN A 213 20.81 1.24 1.87
C ASN A 213 21.18 2.05 0.59
N TYR A 214 20.22 2.73 0.00
CA TYR A 214 20.34 3.42 -1.28
C TYR A 214 19.56 4.74 -1.26
N LEU A 215 20.24 5.83 -1.65
CA LEU A 215 19.83 7.23 -1.47
C LEU A 215 19.64 7.60 0.01
N PHE A 216 19.98 8.83 0.38
CA PHE A 216 19.76 9.35 1.74
C PHE A 216 20.24 8.39 2.86
N ARG A 217 21.47 7.86 2.70
CA ARG A 217 22.06 6.81 3.55
C ARG A 217 22.36 7.21 4.99
N THR A 218 22.29 8.51 5.29
CA THR A 218 22.48 9.02 6.64
C THR A 218 21.29 8.61 7.51
N PRO A 219 21.53 7.98 8.67
CA PRO A 219 20.47 7.66 9.61
C PRO A 219 19.64 8.90 9.94
N THR A 220 18.32 8.78 9.82
CA THR A 220 17.36 9.84 10.10
C THR A 220 16.57 9.49 11.34
N ILE A 221 16.50 10.41 12.30
CA ILE A 221 15.73 10.23 13.53
C ILE A 221 14.34 10.84 13.33
N LEU A 222 13.31 10.04 13.58
CA LEU A 222 11.90 10.40 13.47
C LEU A 222 11.21 10.23 14.83
N ASN A 223 10.35 11.17 15.18
CA ASN A 223 9.43 11.01 16.31
C ASN A 223 8.12 10.34 15.88
N ARG A 224 7.31 9.89 16.83
CA ARG A 224 6.04 9.22 16.56
C ARG A 224 5.16 10.11 15.68
N GLY A 225 4.71 9.56 14.55
CA GLY A 225 3.85 10.27 13.60
C GLY A 225 4.59 11.17 12.62
N GLN A 226 5.92 11.26 12.73
CA GLN A 226 6.74 11.83 11.67
C GLN A 226 6.97 10.78 10.59
N GLN A 227 7.05 11.24 9.36
CA GLN A 227 7.44 10.43 8.22
C GLN A 227 8.64 11.03 7.49
N LEU A 228 9.54 10.17 7.05
CA LEU A 228 10.55 10.50 6.05
C LEU A 228 9.97 10.15 4.68
N THR A 229 9.76 11.16 3.85
CA THR A 229 9.30 10.99 2.47
C THR A 229 10.43 11.30 1.51
N ILE A 230 10.65 10.42 0.56
CA ILE A 230 11.72 10.47 -0.43
C ILE A 230 11.09 10.40 -1.81
N ALA A 231 11.32 11.41 -2.64
CA ALA A 231 10.95 11.42 -4.04
C ALA A 231 12.20 11.23 -4.90
N THR A 232 12.17 10.28 -5.84
CA THR A 232 13.33 9.90 -6.66
C THR A 232 12.93 9.44 -8.06
N LEU A 233 13.80 9.73 -9.03
CA LEU A 233 13.67 9.28 -10.43
C LEU A 233 14.45 8.00 -10.72
N TYR A 234 15.13 7.45 -9.71
CA TYR A 234 15.92 6.23 -9.86
C TYR A 234 14.99 5.00 -9.86
N THR A 235 15.24 4.13 -10.81
CA THR A 235 14.44 2.95 -11.17
C THR A 235 14.87 1.68 -10.43
N GLN A 236 15.23 1.79 -9.14
CA GLN A 236 15.86 0.68 -8.43
C GLN A 236 14.87 -0.07 -7.53
N THR A 237 14.87 -1.40 -7.65
CA THR A 237 13.90 -2.31 -7.03
C THR A 237 14.41 -3.02 -5.77
N THR A 238 15.56 -2.61 -5.25
CA THR A 238 16.20 -3.22 -4.06
C THR A 238 16.55 -2.19 -2.99
N ILE A 239 15.63 -1.26 -2.72
CA ILE A 239 15.82 -0.27 -1.67
C ILE A 239 15.45 -0.93 -0.34
N ALA A 240 16.44 -1.20 0.50
CA ALA A 240 16.21 -1.73 1.83
C ALA A 240 16.06 -0.57 2.82
N VAL A 241 14.92 -0.53 3.51
CA VAL A 241 14.65 0.35 4.64
C VAL A 241 14.89 -0.46 5.91
N THR A 242 15.70 0.07 6.82
CA THR A 242 15.97 -0.52 8.13
C THR A 242 15.68 0.48 9.23
N SER A 243 15.22 0.00 10.39
CA SER A 243 14.96 0.83 11.56
C SER A 243 15.26 0.11 12.87
N ASP A 244 15.43 0.86 13.95
CA ASP A 244 15.60 0.31 15.30
C ASP A 244 14.26 -0.03 16.00
N LYS A 245 13.14 0.51 15.48
CA LYS A 245 11.78 0.35 15.99
C LYS A 245 10.79 0.12 14.84
N PRO A 246 9.61 -0.47 15.08
CA PRO A 246 8.64 -0.72 14.03
C PRO A 246 8.26 0.55 13.25
N VAL A 247 8.24 0.45 11.92
CA VAL A 247 7.86 1.54 11.01
C VAL A 247 6.81 1.07 10.01
N ALA A 248 5.97 1.97 9.51
CA ALA A 248 5.20 1.69 8.31
C ALA A 248 5.99 2.18 7.10
N VAL A 249 6.00 1.40 6.02
CA VAL A 249 6.64 1.79 4.75
C VAL A 249 5.59 1.72 3.65
N ILE A 250 5.49 2.82 2.91
CA ILE A 250 4.59 2.97 1.78
C ILE A 250 5.45 3.40 0.60
N SER A 251 5.42 2.64 -0.48
CA SER A 251 6.08 2.99 -1.74
C SER A 251 5.03 3.15 -2.81
N GLY A 252 5.22 4.13 -3.68
CA GLY A 252 4.54 4.16 -4.96
C GLY A 252 5.11 5.14 -5.95
N SER A 253 4.52 5.23 -7.13
CA SER A 253 4.99 6.06 -8.21
C SER A 253 3.95 7.11 -8.58
N VAL A 254 4.37 8.37 -8.68
CA VAL A 254 3.54 9.43 -9.27
C VAL A 254 4.05 9.69 -10.67
N CYS A 255 3.11 9.63 -11.61
CA CYS A 255 3.33 10.09 -12.96
C CYS A 255 3.01 11.57 -13.10
N GLY A 256 3.78 12.27 -13.94
CA GLY A 256 3.52 13.68 -14.25
C GLY A 256 4.27 14.67 -13.38
N PHE A 257 4.91 14.24 -12.27
CA PHE A 257 5.78 15.12 -11.51
C PHE A 257 7.05 15.47 -12.31
N GLY A 258 6.96 16.56 -13.08
CA GLY A 258 8.05 17.07 -13.93
C GLY A 258 8.01 16.72 -15.42
N TYR A 259 6.91 16.18 -15.99
CA TYR A 259 6.85 15.83 -17.43
C TYR A 259 5.54 16.11 -18.19
N TYR A 260 5.66 16.00 -19.52
CA TYR A 260 4.86 16.57 -20.61
C TYR A 260 3.56 15.82 -20.98
N ASN A 261 3.24 14.65 -20.38
CA ASN A 261 2.06 13.87 -20.79
C ASN A 261 1.47 12.95 -19.69
N PRO A 262 0.43 13.39 -18.94
CA PRO A 262 -0.17 12.65 -17.82
C PRO A 262 -1.10 11.48 -18.20
N SER A 263 -1.31 11.21 -19.50
CA SER A 263 -2.37 10.29 -19.98
C SER A 263 -2.05 8.78 -19.95
N HIS A 264 -0.89 8.36 -19.42
CA HIS A 264 -0.36 7.00 -19.61
C HIS A 264 -0.05 6.21 -18.32
N CYS A 265 -0.65 6.54 -17.19
CA CYS A 265 -0.08 6.14 -15.91
C CYS A 265 -0.95 5.29 -14.99
N SER A 266 -0.29 4.31 -14.38
CA SER A 266 -0.75 3.56 -13.22
C SER A 266 0.06 4.01 -11.99
N TYR A 267 -0.64 4.20 -10.89
CA TYR A 267 -0.02 4.31 -9.59
C TYR A 267 0.09 2.90 -8.99
N GLU A 268 1.12 2.65 -8.19
CA GLU A 268 1.29 1.37 -7.50
C GLU A 268 1.62 1.67 -6.05
N VAL A 269 0.76 1.31 -5.09
CA VAL A 269 1.10 1.39 -3.67
C VAL A 269 1.37 0.00 -3.10
N SER A 270 2.59 -0.22 -2.60
CA SER A 270 2.99 -1.49 -2.01
C SER A 270 3.43 -1.32 -0.55
N SER A 271 2.83 -2.12 0.33
CA SER A 271 3.32 -2.36 1.69
C SER A 271 3.66 -3.86 1.82
N ILE A 272 4.90 -4.24 1.51
CA ILE A 272 5.35 -5.62 1.64
C ILE A 272 6.18 -5.75 2.91
N ARG A 273 5.79 -6.68 3.77
CA ARG A 273 6.62 -7.19 4.86
C ARG A 273 7.13 -8.58 4.44
N ASP A 274 8.45 -8.75 4.45
CA ASP A 274 9.09 -10.07 4.28
C ASP A 274 8.88 -10.98 5.52
#